data_AF-A0A7V4Y2Q3-F1
#
_entry.id   AF-A0A7V4Y2Q3-F1
#
_cell.length_a   1.000
_cell.length_b   1.000
_cell.length_c   1.000
_cell.angle_alpha   90.00
_cell.angle_beta   90.00
_cell.angle_gamma   90.00
#
_symmetry.space_group_name_H-M   'P 1'
#
loop_
_entity.id
_entity.type
_entity.pdbx_description
1 polymer ?
#
loop_
_entity_poly.entity_id
_entity_poly.type
_entity_poly.pdbx_seq_one_letter_code
_entity_poly.pdbx_strand_id
1 'polypeptide(L)'
;MNKNFIPLPPYPRTALGFMPEYLDFSKGIRVGNLEDNQRITRILKLALEARYRQPFVTERYGRGVYWKWIGFLPRANREAKPISSAVSFGCSKFFLTIDTERRLFKCGFSVERGFEQVPPDFPKAELKPDWDWHRLLAALMPGSAMARELKRLVVREGFIIEVGSGWDDIGYFDKNTFPDMLELKRLLRSAPPDDWAGFQVYYPMREDEVQNSSGVDLVESMMAIFGEATPAMNLCMQIRLEAY
;
A
#
# COMPACT_ATOMS: atom_id res chain seq x y z
N MET A 1 16.37 9.70 21.59
CA MET A 1 15.52 9.09 20.55
C MET A 1 15.52 7.59 20.78
N ASN A 2 14.40 7.04 21.21
CA ASN A 2 14.26 5.59 21.45
C ASN A 2 14.24 4.86 20.11
N LYS A 3 15.40 4.36 19.69
CA LYS A 3 15.49 3.27 18.73
C LYS A 3 15.06 2.01 19.49
N ASN A 4 14.10 1.26 18.95
CA ASN A 4 13.59 -0.03 19.44
C ASN A 4 12.27 -0.02 20.23
N PHE A 5 11.30 0.84 19.89
CA PHE A 5 9.91 0.49 20.17
C PHE A 5 9.31 -0.20 18.94
N ILE A 6 9.28 -1.53 18.98
CA ILE A 6 8.40 -2.33 18.13
C ILE A 6 7.14 -2.51 18.99
N PRO A 7 6.04 -1.80 18.69
CA PRO A 7 4.78 -2.02 19.38
C PRO A 7 4.44 -3.48 19.22
N LEU A 8 4.24 -4.15 20.36
CA LEU A 8 3.87 -5.55 20.38
C LEU A 8 2.62 -5.73 19.53
N PRO A 9 2.58 -6.73 18.64
CA PRO A 9 1.36 -7.05 17.94
C PRO A 9 0.22 -7.27 18.96
N PRO A 10 -1.03 -7.02 18.56
CA PRO A 10 -2.22 -7.20 19.41
C PRO A 10 -2.35 -8.65 19.90
N TYR A 11 -1.66 -9.57 19.25
CA TYR A 11 -1.45 -10.93 19.67
C TYR A 11 0.01 -11.09 20.13
N PRO A 12 0.28 -11.76 21.26
CA PRO A 12 1.64 -12.20 21.55
C PRO A 12 2.16 -13.06 20.38
N ARG A 13 3.47 -13.05 20.11
CA ARG A 13 4.09 -13.82 19.01
C ARG A 13 3.63 -15.28 18.99
N THR A 14 3.42 -15.87 20.18
CA THR A 14 2.96 -17.25 20.39
C THR A 14 1.51 -17.51 19.97
N ALA A 15 0.68 -16.47 19.82
CA ALA A 15 -0.71 -16.58 19.42
C ALA A 15 -0.94 -16.26 17.93
N LEU A 16 0.08 -15.78 17.20
CA LEU A 16 -0.01 -15.55 15.76
C LEU A 16 -0.04 -16.90 15.02
N GLY A 17 -1.15 -17.15 14.33
CA GLY A 17 -1.38 -18.35 13.53
C GLY A 17 -1.27 -18.11 12.01
N PHE A 18 -0.82 -16.93 11.57
CA PHE A 18 -0.55 -16.69 10.15
C PHE A 18 0.51 -17.66 9.65
N MET A 19 0.39 -18.15 8.42
CA MET A 19 1.32 -19.10 7.82
C MET A 19 1.67 -18.67 6.39
N PRO A 20 2.90 -18.94 5.89
CA PRO A 20 3.33 -18.57 4.54
C PRO A 20 2.41 -19.07 3.42
N GLU A 21 1.79 -20.23 3.60
CA GLU A 21 0.89 -20.85 2.61
C GLU A 21 -0.41 -20.05 2.43
N TYR A 22 -0.69 -19.08 3.29
CA TYR A 22 -1.79 -18.13 3.10
C TYR A 22 -1.46 -17.04 2.07
N LEU A 23 -0.20 -16.92 1.67
CA LEU A 23 0.25 -16.16 0.51
C LEU A 23 0.43 -17.13 -0.67
N ASP A 24 -0.67 -17.45 -1.37
CA ASP A 24 -0.68 -18.40 -2.48
C ASP A 24 -0.32 -17.68 -3.79
N PHE A 25 0.86 -17.99 -4.35
CA PHE A 25 1.41 -17.36 -5.55
C PHE A 25 0.67 -17.69 -6.85
N SER A 26 -0.38 -18.51 -6.79
CA SER A 26 -1.28 -18.81 -7.90
C SER A 26 -2.67 -18.21 -7.70
N LYS A 27 -3.17 -18.16 -6.45
CA LYS A 27 -4.55 -17.76 -6.14
C LYS A 27 -4.67 -16.37 -5.55
N GLY A 28 -3.69 -15.93 -4.77
CA GLY A 28 -3.70 -14.67 -4.05
C GLY A 28 -3.57 -14.87 -2.53
N ILE A 29 -4.05 -13.89 -1.77
CA ILE A 29 -3.97 -13.90 -0.31
C ILE A 29 -5.20 -14.61 0.26
N ARG A 30 -4.99 -15.73 0.95
CA ARG A 30 -6.05 -16.47 1.64
C ARG A 30 -6.53 -15.66 2.85
N VAL A 31 -7.84 -15.44 2.92
CA VAL A 31 -8.50 -14.72 4.02
C VAL A 31 -9.77 -15.40 4.54
N GLY A 32 -10.35 -16.32 3.75
CA GLY A 32 -11.51 -17.12 4.14
C GLY A 32 -11.12 -18.45 4.77
N ASN A 33 -12.03 -19.02 5.57
CA ASN A 33 -11.82 -20.29 6.28
C ASN A 33 -10.52 -20.26 7.12
N LEU A 34 -10.33 -19.16 7.84
CA LEU A 34 -9.20 -18.88 8.72
C LEU A 34 -9.74 -18.24 10.00
N GLU A 35 -9.15 -18.60 11.14
CA GLU A 35 -9.40 -17.96 12.43
C GLU A 35 -8.86 -16.53 12.46
N ASP A 36 -9.32 -15.72 13.41
CA ASP A 36 -8.94 -14.31 13.50
C ASP A 36 -7.43 -14.11 13.70
N ASN A 37 -6.77 -15.00 14.43
CA ASN A 37 -5.32 -15.00 14.64
C ASN A 37 -4.52 -15.56 13.46
N GLN A 38 -5.20 -16.08 12.43
CA GLN A 38 -4.62 -16.56 11.17
C GLN A 38 -4.86 -15.58 10.02
N ARG A 39 -5.84 -14.67 10.14
CA ARG A 39 -6.27 -13.79 9.05
C ARG A 39 -5.46 -12.51 9.01
N ILE A 40 -4.66 -12.32 7.95
CA ILE A 40 -3.77 -11.15 7.83
C ILE A 40 -4.51 -9.81 7.92
N THR A 41 -5.74 -9.74 7.40
CA THR A 41 -6.58 -8.53 7.49
C THR A 41 -6.89 -8.15 8.93
N ARG A 42 -7.12 -9.12 9.81
CA ARG A 42 -7.43 -8.88 11.22
C ARG A 42 -6.16 -8.55 12.00
N ILE A 43 -5.12 -9.35 11.81
CA ILE A 43 -3.81 -9.21 12.47
C ILE A 43 -3.23 -7.82 12.19
N LEU A 44 -3.07 -7.45 10.91
CA LEU A 44 -2.47 -6.17 10.56
C LEU A 44 -3.35 -5.02 10.99
N LYS A 45 -4.66 -5.05 10.75
CA LYS A 45 -5.54 -3.95 11.18
C LYS A 45 -5.35 -3.63 12.66
N LEU A 46 -5.43 -4.65 13.52
CA LEU A 46 -5.28 -4.44 14.96
C LEU A 46 -3.87 -3.94 15.33
N ALA A 47 -2.81 -4.43 14.66
CA ALA A 47 -1.44 -3.97 14.89
C ALA A 47 -1.22 -2.52 14.45
N LEU A 48 -1.79 -2.13 13.32
CA LEU A 48 -1.78 -0.75 12.82
C LEU A 48 -2.53 0.19 13.76
N GLU A 49 -3.74 -0.19 14.19
CA GLU A 49 -4.54 0.60 15.14
C GLU A 49 -3.84 0.74 16.50
N ALA A 50 -3.16 -0.32 16.95
CA ALA A 50 -2.37 -0.28 18.19
C ALA A 50 -1.16 0.65 18.07
N ARG A 51 -0.38 0.55 16.98
CA ARG A 51 0.85 1.34 16.76
C ARG A 51 0.58 2.83 16.56
N TYR A 52 -0.45 3.17 15.80
CA TYR A 52 -0.72 4.56 15.40
C TYR A 52 -1.90 5.20 16.13
N ARG A 53 -2.49 4.47 17.09
CA ARG A 53 -3.58 4.92 17.97
C ARG A 53 -4.75 5.56 17.24
N GLN A 54 -5.09 5.02 16.07
CA GLN A 54 -6.20 5.51 15.26
C GLN A 54 -6.86 4.38 14.49
N PRO A 55 -8.17 4.47 14.19
CA PRO A 55 -8.86 3.43 13.46
C PRO A 55 -8.36 3.30 12.01
N PHE A 56 -8.30 2.07 11.50
CA PHE A 56 -8.01 1.76 10.10
C PHE A 56 -9.22 1.10 9.42
N VAL A 57 -9.41 1.44 8.15
CA VAL A 57 -10.35 0.78 7.26
C VAL A 57 -9.60 -0.28 6.47
N THR A 58 -10.20 -1.46 6.33
CA THR A 58 -9.67 -2.56 5.52
C THR A 58 -10.47 -2.68 4.24
N GLU A 59 -9.77 -2.82 3.13
CA GLU A 59 -10.34 -2.86 1.78
C GLU A 59 -9.82 -4.04 1.00
N ARG A 60 -10.53 -4.35 -0.08
CA ARG A 60 -10.24 -5.53 -0.87
C ARG A 60 -10.58 -5.35 -2.34
N TYR A 61 -9.80 -6.04 -3.14
CA TYR A 61 -10.19 -6.45 -4.49
C TYR A 61 -10.02 -7.97 -4.60
N GLY A 62 -11.09 -8.65 -5.00
CA GLY A 62 -11.21 -10.11 -5.01
C GLY A 62 -12.51 -10.61 -4.38
N ARG A 63 -12.77 -11.92 -4.52
CA ARG A 63 -14.00 -12.57 -4.02
C ARG A 63 -13.69 -13.91 -3.36
N GLY A 64 -14.55 -14.33 -2.44
CA GLY A 64 -14.45 -15.63 -1.78
C GLY A 64 -13.24 -15.73 -0.84
N VAL A 65 -12.59 -16.90 -0.88
CA VAL A 65 -11.55 -17.33 0.08
C VAL A 65 -10.20 -16.64 -0.17
N TYR A 66 -9.90 -16.28 -1.41
CA TYR A 66 -8.64 -15.65 -1.82
C TYR A 66 -8.90 -14.26 -2.39
N TRP A 67 -8.20 -13.26 -1.87
CA TRP A 67 -8.26 -11.89 -2.39
C TRP A 67 -6.97 -11.56 -3.13
N LYS A 68 -7.08 -10.75 -4.18
CA LYS A 68 -5.93 -10.38 -4.99
C LYS A 68 -5.18 -9.21 -4.38
N TRP A 69 -5.92 -8.25 -3.82
CA TRP A 69 -5.35 -7.04 -3.24
C TRP A 69 -6.07 -6.69 -1.94
N ILE A 70 -5.31 -6.24 -0.94
CA ILE A 70 -5.81 -5.82 0.37
C ILE A 70 -5.26 -4.42 0.66
N GLY A 71 -6.12 -3.51 1.13
CA GLY A 71 -5.74 -2.16 1.51
C GLY A 71 -6.02 -1.86 2.98
N PHE A 72 -5.16 -1.08 3.60
CA PHE A 72 -5.37 -0.48 4.91
C PHE A 72 -5.16 1.03 4.81
N LEU A 73 -6.15 1.81 5.21
CA LEU A 73 -6.06 3.26 5.22
C LEU A 73 -6.56 3.85 6.54
N PRO A 74 -5.94 4.94 7.01
CA PRO A 74 -6.41 5.60 8.23
C PRO A 74 -7.82 6.14 8.02
N ARG A 75 -8.75 5.79 8.92
CA ARG A 75 -10.14 6.26 8.84
C ARG A 75 -10.22 7.79 8.79
N ALA A 76 -9.41 8.46 9.60
CA ALA A 76 -9.33 9.92 9.66
C ALA A 76 -8.92 10.53 8.31
N ASN A 77 -8.02 9.89 7.55
CA ASN A 77 -7.62 10.39 6.23
C ASN A 77 -8.77 10.33 5.21
N ARG A 78 -9.64 9.32 5.33
CA ARG A 78 -10.85 9.22 4.51
C ARG A 78 -11.90 10.23 4.95
N GLU A 79 -12.12 10.37 6.25
CA GLU A 79 -13.13 11.29 6.80
C GLU A 79 -12.76 12.76 6.60
N ALA A 80 -11.47 13.09 6.46
CA ALA A 80 -11.00 14.43 6.10
C ALA A 80 -11.39 14.86 4.67
N LYS A 81 -11.86 13.93 3.81
CA LYS A 81 -12.24 14.20 2.41
C LYS A 81 -13.71 14.63 2.30
N PRO A 82 -14.02 15.93 2.17
CA PRO A 82 -15.40 16.41 2.17
C PRO A 82 -16.23 15.94 0.96
N ILE A 83 -15.58 15.60 -0.16
CA ILE A 83 -16.24 15.21 -1.41
C ILE A 83 -16.24 13.69 -1.56
N SER A 84 -15.12 13.04 -1.22
CA SER A 84 -14.89 11.62 -1.58
C SER A 84 -14.84 10.65 -0.41
N SER A 85 -15.18 11.05 0.83
CA SER A 85 -15.17 10.17 2.01
C SER A 85 -16.05 8.90 1.91
N ALA A 86 -17.05 8.90 1.01
CA ALA A 86 -17.92 7.76 0.73
C ALA A 86 -17.26 6.66 -0.12
N VAL A 87 -16.13 6.96 -0.76
CA VAL A 87 -15.30 5.99 -1.49
C VAL A 87 -13.92 5.96 -0.87
N SER A 88 -13.12 5.00 -1.29
CA SER A 88 -11.82 4.78 -0.70
C SER A 88 -10.66 4.86 -1.65
N PHE A 89 -10.92 4.67 -2.94
CA PHE A 89 -9.95 4.79 -4.00
C PHE A 89 -9.18 6.12 -3.94
N GLY A 90 -9.83 7.21 -3.51
CA GLY A 90 -9.19 8.51 -3.31
C GLY A 90 -8.19 8.61 -2.15
N CYS A 91 -8.02 7.59 -1.32
CA CYS A 91 -7.05 7.59 -0.22
C CYS A 91 -5.74 6.87 -0.60
N SER A 92 -4.62 7.35 -0.05
CA SER A 92 -3.40 6.57 0.07
C SER A 92 -3.61 5.41 1.03
N LYS A 93 -3.06 4.25 0.70
CA LYS A 93 -3.30 2.99 1.42
C LYS A 93 -2.00 2.24 1.57
N PHE A 94 -1.82 1.57 2.69
CA PHE A 94 -0.89 0.46 2.77
C PHE A 94 -1.52 -0.75 2.10
N PHE A 95 -0.81 -1.46 1.24
CA PHE A 95 -1.38 -2.55 0.48
C PHE A 95 -0.55 -3.82 0.54
N LEU A 96 -1.26 -4.93 0.35
CA LEU A 96 -0.71 -6.26 0.12
C LEU A 96 -1.30 -6.82 -1.17
N THR A 97 -0.48 -7.44 -2.00
CA THR A 97 -0.96 -8.18 -3.18
C THR A 97 -0.02 -9.32 -3.53
N ILE A 98 -0.55 -10.29 -4.24
CA ILE A 98 0.24 -11.34 -4.90
C ILE A 98 0.20 -11.05 -6.39
N ASP A 99 1.36 -10.71 -6.93
CA ASP A 99 1.62 -10.69 -8.36
C ASP A 99 1.90 -12.13 -8.81
N THR A 100 0.90 -12.76 -9.41
CA THR A 100 0.98 -14.18 -9.81
C THR A 100 1.86 -14.39 -11.02
N GLU A 101 2.07 -13.36 -11.85
CA GLU A 101 2.91 -13.45 -13.05
C GLU A 101 4.39 -13.37 -12.67
N ARG A 102 4.75 -12.37 -11.85
CA ARG A 102 6.12 -12.21 -11.35
C ARG A 102 6.46 -13.12 -10.16
N ARG A 103 5.45 -13.79 -9.61
CA ARG A 103 5.53 -14.59 -8.37
C ARG A 103 6.12 -13.77 -7.21
N LEU A 104 5.55 -12.57 -7.00
CA LEU A 104 5.96 -11.65 -5.95
C LEU A 104 4.81 -11.39 -4.97
N PHE A 105 5.14 -11.43 -3.69
CA PHE A 105 4.34 -10.78 -2.67
C PHE A 105 4.80 -9.32 -2.59
N LYS A 106 3.91 -8.39 -2.95
CA LYS A 106 4.17 -6.95 -2.89
C LYS A 106 3.52 -6.38 -1.63
N CYS A 107 4.30 -5.65 -0.85
CA CYS A 107 3.86 -5.00 0.37
C CYS A 107 4.40 -3.57 0.42
N GLY A 108 3.54 -2.56 0.60
CA GLY A 108 3.97 -1.17 0.44
C GLY A 108 2.82 -0.19 0.52
N PHE A 109 2.95 0.98 -0.09
CA PHE A 109 1.84 1.93 -0.19
C PHE A 109 1.45 2.23 -1.63
N SER A 110 0.17 2.51 -1.82
CA SER A 110 -0.42 2.89 -3.09
C SER A 110 -1.22 4.18 -2.99
N VAL A 111 -1.29 4.89 -4.11
CA VAL A 111 -2.19 6.01 -4.34
C VAL A 111 -2.83 5.83 -5.72
N GLU A 112 -4.14 5.93 -5.78
CA GLU A 112 -4.91 5.71 -7.01
C GLU A 112 -5.49 7.04 -7.50
N ARG A 113 -5.54 7.22 -8.82
CA ARG A 113 -6.14 8.39 -9.47
C ARG A 113 -7.64 8.23 -9.69
N GLY A 114 -8.10 7.03 -10.01
CA GLY A 114 -9.41 6.89 -10.64
C GLY A 114 -9.42 7.36 -12.10
N PHE A 115 -10.61 7.65 -12.61
CA PHE A 115 -10.86 8.12 -13.98
C PHE A 115 -10.99 9.64 -14.01
N GLU A 116 -10.38 10.29 -15.01
CA GLU A 116 -10.69 11.70 -15.33
C GLU A 116 -11.89 11.80 -16.29
N GLN A 117 -12.08 10.79 -17.13
CA GLN A 117 -13.25 10.60 -17.98
C GLN A 117 -13.94 9.30 -17.54
N VAL A 118 -14.95 9.44 -16.67
CA VAL A 118 -15.54 8.29 -15.99
C VAL A 118 -16.51 7.50 -16.89
N PRO A 119 -16.48 6.15 -16.84
CA PRO A 119 -17.52 5.33 -17.44
C PRO A 119 -18.91 5.63 -16.86
N PRO A 120 -19.97 5.71 -17.68
CA PRO A 120 -21.33 6.06 -17.20
C PRO A 120 -21.88 5.14 -16.10
N ASP A 121 -21.46 3.88 -16.08
CA ASP A 121 -21.88 2.85 -15.14
C ASP A 121 -21.09 2.88 -13.83
N PHE A 122 -20.00 3.64 -13.75
CA PHE A 122 -19.17 3.74 -12.54
C PHE A 122 -18.82 5.19 -12.12
N PRO A 123 -19.80 6.09 -11.97
CA PRO A 123 -19.55 7.53 -11.73
C PRO A 123 -18.78 7.83 -10.43
N LYS A 124 -18.80 6.91 -9.47
CA LYS A 124 -18.06 7.04 -8.19
C LYS A 124 -16.54 6.93 -8.35
N ALA A 125 -16.09 6.49 -9.52
CA ALA A 125 -14.69 6.29 -9.86
C ALA A 125 -14.01 7.53 -10.43
N GLU A 126 -14.78 8.61 -10.65
CA GLU A 126 -14.26 9.90 -11.10
C GLU A 126 -13.32 10.51 -10.06
N LEU A 127 -12.11 10.89 -10.50
CA LEU A 127 -11.12 11.60 -9.71
C LEU A 127 -11.74 12.88 -9.12
N LYS A 128 -11.68 13.03 -7.78
CA LYS A 128 -12.17 14.24 -7.10
C LYS A 128 -11.03 15.11 -6.59
N PRO A 129 -11.25 16.44 -6.44
CA PRO A 129 -10.21 17.38 -6.03
C PRO A 129 -9.55 17.09 -4.67
N ASP A 130 -10.21 16.34 -3.78
CA ASP A 130 -9.73 16.01 -2.44
C ASP A 130 -9.01 14.65 -2.35
N TRP A 131 -8.77 13.99 -3.49
CA TRP A 131 -8.03 12.72 -3.53
C TRP A 131 -6.54 12.91 -3.24
N ASP A 132 -5.95 11.95 -2.54
CA ASP A 132 -4.53 11.97 -2.17
C ASP A 132 -3.61 11.92 -3.42
N TRP A 133 -4.13 11.52 -4.58
CA TRP A 133 -3.46 11.61 -5.88
C TRP A 133 -2.93 13.01 -6.18
N HIS A 134 -3.74 14.04 -5.94
CA HIS A 134 -3.32 15.42 -6.18
C HIS A 134 -2.18 15.85 -5.25
N ARG A 135 -2.21 15.35 -4.00
CA ARG A 135 -1.16 15.60 -3.00
C ARG A 135 0.13 14.88 -3.36
N LEU A 136 0.06 13.64 -3.85
CA LEU A 136 1.20 12.92 -4.43
C LEU A 136 1.85 13.74 -5.55
N LEU A 137 1.08 14.15 -6.56
CA LEU A 137 1.61 14.94 -7.68
C LEU A 137 2.22 16.27 -7.23
N ALA A 138 1.65 16.92 -6.22
CA ALA A 138 2.21 18.15 -5.65
C ALA A 138 3.54 17.90 -4.92
N ALA A 139 3.67 16.76 -4.24
CA ALA A 139 4.87 16.40 -3.47
C ALA A 139 6.06 15.97 -4.35
N LEU A 140 5.81 15.48 -5.57
CA LEU A 140 6.82 15.08 -6.55
C LEU A 140 7.53 16.30 -7.16
N MET A 141 8.51 16.81 -6.41
CA MET A 141 9.36 17.94 -6.79
C MET A 141 10.82 17.61 -6.46
N PRO A 142 11.80 18.06 -7.27
CA PRO A 142 13.21 17.89 -6.96
C PRO A 142 13.56 18.46 -5.57
N GLY A 143 14.34 17.70 -4.79
CA GLY A 143 14.77 18.12 -3.44
C GLY A 143 13.67 18.15 -2.37
N SER A 144 12.43 17.75 -2.68
CA SER A 144 11.33 17.71 -1.71
C SER A 144 11.51 16.63 -0.65
N ALA A 145 10.67 16.66 0.39
CA ALA A 145 10.60 15.57 1.36
C ALA A 145 10.25 14.23 0.69
N MET A 146 9.33 14.24 -0.30
CA MET A 146 8.96 13.04 -1.03
C MET A 146 10.13 12.50 -1.84
N ALA A 147 10.89 13.37 -2.50
CA ALA A 147 12.08 12.96 -3.25
C ALA A 147 13.09 12.21 -2.35
N ARG A 148 13.30 12.71 -1.13
CA ARG A 148 14.21 12.08 -0.16
C ARG A 148 13.67 10.73 0.32
N GLU A 149 12.39 10.64 0.66
CA GLU A 149 11.80 9.38 1.12
C GLU A 149 11.75 8.31 0.03
N LEU A 150 11.35 8.67 -1.19
CA LEU A 150 11.35 7.73 -2.32
C LEU A 150 12.77 7.25 -2.65
N LYS A 151 13.75 8.16 -2.66
CA LYS A 151 15.15 7.78 -2.87
C LYS A 151 15.65 6.86 -1.76
N ARG A 152 15.31 7.13 -0.50
CA ARG A 152 15.67 6.25 0.62
C ARG A 152 15.07 4.85 0.42
N LEU A 153 13.76 4.78 0.24
CA LEU A 153 13.03 3.52 0.07
C LEU A 153 13.61 2.69 -1.10
N VAL A 154 13.74 3.28 -2.28
CA VAL A 154 14.12 2.54 -3.49
C VAL A 154 15.62 2.25 -3.53
N VAL A 155 16.46 3.26 -3.29
CA VAL A 155 17.91 3.14 -3.50
C VAL A 155 18.61 2.48 -2.30
N ARG A 156 18.10 2.65 -1.08
CA ARG A 156 18.74 2.14 0.14
C ARG A 156 18.03 0.94 0.74
N GLU A 157 16.70 0.96 0.78
CA GLU A 157 15.91 -0.08 1.45
C GLU A 157 15.35 -1.15 0.51
N GLY A 158 15.63 -1.08 -0.80
CA GLY A 158 15.28 -2.11 -1.77
C GLY A 158 13.81 -2.11 -2.23
N PHE A 159 13.06 -1.03 -2.01
CA PHE A 159 11.71 -0.89 -2.55
C PHE A 159 11.76 -0.67 -4.07
N ILE A 160 10.61 -0.89 -4.72
CA ILE A 160 10.35 -0.63 -6.14
C ILE A 160 9.26 0.43 -6.24
N ILE A 161 9.38 1.32 -7.22
CA ILE A 161 8.25 2.13 -7.69
C ILE A 161 7.64 1.48 -8.92
N GLU A 162 6.32 1.34 -8.91
CA GLU A 162 5.54 0.89 -10.05
C GLU A 162 4.45 1.92 -10.35
N VAL A 163 4.31 2.26 -11.63
CA VAL A 163 3.30 3.16 -12.15
C VAL A 163 2.46 2.38 -13.14
N GLY A 164 1.17 2.27 -12.88
CA GLY A 164 0.23 1.49 -13.68
C GLY A 164 -0.87 2.35 -14.28
N SER A 165 -1.37 1.92 -15.44
CA SER A 165 -2.64 2.36 -16.03
C SER A 165 -3.47 1.13 -16.39
N GLY A 166 -4.69 1.04 -15.87
CA GLY A 166 -5.56 -0.10 -16.07
C GLY A 166 -4.93 -1.39 -15.53
N TRP A 167 -4.63 -2.31 -16.45
CA TRP A 167 -3.95 -3.57 -16.15
C TRP A 167 -2.47 -3.58 -16.56
N ASP A 168 -1.99 -2.48 -17.13
CA ASP A 168 -0.65 -2.39 -17.72
C ASP A 168 0.30 -1.58 -16.83
N ASP A 169 1.52 -2.09 -16.69
CA ASP A 169 2.62 -1.34 -16.10
C ASP A 169 3.20 -0.39 -17.14
N ILE A 170 3.18 0.91 -16.83
CA ILE A 170 3.77 1.96 -17.70
C ILE A 170 5.09 2.49 -17.14
N GLY A 171 5.45 2.11 -15.91
CA GLY A 171 6.75 2.44 -15.31
C GLY A 171 7.13 1.49 -14.19
N TYR A 172 8.39 1.09 -14.17
CA TYR A 172 8.98 0.24 -13.15
C TYR A 172 10.38 0.74 -12.83
N PHE A 173 10.63 1.06 -11.55
CA PHE A 173 11.89 1.67 -11.12
C PHE A 173 12.44 1.01 -9.87
N ASP A 174 13.68 0.54 -9.98
CA ASP A 174 14.47 -0.02 -8.89
C ASP A 174 15.63 0.91 -8.52
N LYS A 175 16.56 0.43 -7.69
CA LYS A 175 17.75 1.20 -7.28
C LYS A 175 18.62 1.66 -8.46
N ASN A 176 18.61 0.94 -9.58
CA ASN A 176 19.46 1.19 -10.75
C ASN A 176 18.79 2.14 -11.75
N THR A 177 17.46 2.17 -11.76
CA THR A 177 16.66 2.98 -12.69
C THR A 177 15.88 4.11 -12.02
N PHE A 178 16.17 4.43 -10.75
CA PHE A 178 15.44 5.44 -9.98
C PHE A 178 15.30 6.80 -10.73
N PRO A 179 14.07 7.28 -10.99
CA PRO A 179 13.84 8.41 -11.88
C PRO A 179 13.99 9.76 -11.18
N ASP A 180 14.09 10.83 -11.97
CA ASP A 180 13.86 12.17 -11.44
C ASP A 180 12.39 12.37 -11.05
N MET A 181 12.12 13.25 -10.07
CA MET A 181 10.76 13.47 -9.59
C MET A 181 9.86 14.14 -10.63
N LEU A 182 10.40 15.00 -11.51
CA LEU A 182 9.63 15.59 -12.60
C LEU A 182 9.33 14.56 -13.69
N GLU A 183 10.25 13.64 -13.95
CA GLU A 183 10.03 12.51 -14.86
C GLU A 183 8.91 11.60 -14.34
N LEU A 184 9.00 11.17 -13.08
CA LEU A 184 7.96 10.37 -12.42
C LEU A 184 6.60 11.08 -12.45
N LYS A 185 6.57 12.38 -12.17
CA LYS A 185 5.35 13.19 -12.22
C LYS A 185 4.76 13.30 -13.62
N ARG A 186 5.60 13.39 -14.66
CA ARG A 186 5.14 13.39 -16.07
C ARG A 186 4.55 12.04 -16.44
N LEU A 187 5.20 10.95 -16.04
CA LEU A 187 4.71 9.59 -16.30
C LEU A 187 3.36 9.34 -15.63
N LEU A 188 3.18 9.76 -14.38
CA LEU A 188 1.87 9.65 -13.70
C LEU A 188 0.77 10.46 -14.41
N ARG A 189 1.12 11.57 -15.05
CA ARG A 189 0.19 12.43 -15.80
C ARG A 189 -0.10 11.94 -17.21
N SER A 190 0.70 11.04 -17.77
CA SER A 190 0.48 10.50 -19.10
C SER A 190 -0.50 9.33 -19.14
N ALA A 191 -0.99 8.88 -17.98
CA ALA A 191 -2.03 7.85 -17.93
C ALA A 191 -3.31 8.34 -18.65
N PRO A 192 -3.89 7.56 -19.57
CA PRO A 192 -5.10 7.92 -20.30
C PRO A 192 -6.23 8.39 -19.37
N PRO A 193 -6.96 9.47 -19.70
CA PRO A 193 -7.98 10.04 -18.83
C PRO A 193 -9.16 9.08 -18.58
N ASP A 194 -9.43 8.20 -19.52
CA ASP A 194 -10.49 7.19 -19.52
C ASP A 194 -10.09 5.85 -18.90
N ASP A 195 -8.94 5.80 -18.21
CA ASP A 195 -8.42 4.59 -17.56
C ASP A 195 -8.13 4.80 -16.07
N TRP A 196 -8.04 3.71 -15.31
CA TRP A 196 -7.58 3.75 -13.93
C TRP A 196 -6.08 4.01 -13.89
N ALA A 197 -5.58 4.85 -12.99
CA ALA A 197 -4.13 5.02 -12.82
C ALA A 197 -3.71 4.83 -11.37
N GLY A 198 -2.50 4.32 -11.17
CA GLY A 198 -1.96 4.02 -9.85
C GLY A 198 -0.48 4.30 -9.73
N PHE A 199 -0.09 4.70 -8.53
CA PHE A 199 1.29 4.79 -8.07
C PHE A 199 1.47 3.84 -6.90
N GLN A 200 2.51 3.00 -6.95
CA GLN A 200 2.85 2.09 -5.87
C GLN A 200 4.33 2.20 -5.53
N VAL A 201 4.65 2.17 -4.24
CA VAL A 201 6.01 1.94 -3.74
C VAL A 201 5.95 0.74 -2.81
N TYR A 202 6.65 -0.33 -3.14
CA TYR A 202 6.54 -1.59 -2.40
C TYR A 202 7.88 -2.30 -2.26
N TYR A 203 8.00 -3.08 -1.19
CA TYR A 203 9.07 -4.05 -1.02
C TYR A 203 8.65 -5.37 -1.69
N PRO A 204 9.42 -5.88 -2.68
CA PRO A 204 9.15 -7.16 -3.30
C PRO A 204 9.66 -8.31 -2.42
N MET A 205 8.81 -9.30 -2.13
CA MET A 205 9.24 -10.56 -1.52
C MET A 205 9.01 -11.69 -2.52
N ARG A 206 10.07 -12.45 -2.82
CA ARG A 206 9.98 -13.60 -3.74
C ARG A 206 9.28 -14.77 -3.05
N GLU A 207 8.70 -15.65 -3.85
CA GLU A 207 8.00 -16.82 -3.32
C GLU A 207 8.87 -17.68 -2.40
N ASP A 208 10.11 -17.98 -2.80
CA ASP A 208 11.02 -18.76 -1.98
C ASP A 208 11.38 -18.06 -0.67
N GLU A 209 11.53 -16.74 -0.66
CA GLU A 209 11.72 -15.95 0.57
C GLU A 209 10.49 -16.07 1.49
N VAL A 210 9.30 -15.98 0.92
CA VAL A 210 8.04 -16.12 1.67
C VAL A 210 7.90 -17.52 2.24
N GLN A 211 8.09 -18.57 1.43
CA GLN A 211 7.91 -19.97 1.86
C GLN A 211 8.97 -20.41 2.88
N ASN A 212 10.16 -19.79 2.89
CA ASN A 212 11.20 -20.06 3.88
C ASN A 212 11.10 -19.20 5.15
N SER A 213 10.12 -18.29 5.24
CA SER A 213 9.87 -17.45 6.41
C SER A 213 8.87 -18.11 7.36
N SER A 214 8.93 -17.81 8.66
CA SER A 214 7.77 -18.12 9.52
C SER A 214 6.65 -17.11 9.29
N GLY A 215 5.41 -17.48 9.61
CA GLY A 215 4.31 -16.53 9.53
C GLY A 215 4.45 -15.33 10.48
N VAL A 216 5.17 -15.49 11.60
CA VAL A 216 5.52 -14.37 12.48
C VAL A 216 6.48 -13.41 11.78
N ASP A 217 7.53 -13.93 11.14
CA ASP A 217 8.51 -13.11 10.43
C ASP A 217 7.84 -12.33 9.29
N LEU A 218 6.88 -12.95 8.58
CA LEU A 218 6.08 -12.29 7.56
C LEU A 218 5.24 -11.13 8.11
N VAL A 219 4.51 -11.35 9.22
CA VAL A 219 3.71 -10.29 9.86
C VAL A 219 4.58 -9.15 10.35
N GLU A 220 5.73 -9.46 10.98
CA GLU A 220 6.68 -8.45 11.45
C GLU A 220 7.31 -7.68 10.29
N SER A 221 7.65 -8.35 9.20
CA SER A 221 8.14 -7.73 7.97
C SER A 221 7.12 -6.77 7.38
N MET A 222 5.85 -7.17 7.28
CA MET A 222 4.78 -6.28 6.79
C MET A 222 4.63 -5.04 7.69
N MET A 223 4.70 -5.19 9.01
CA MET A 223 4.64 -4.06 9.95
C MET A 223 5.86 -3.14 9.84
N ALA A 224 7.05 -3.71 9.63
CA ALA A 224 8.27 -2.95 9.39
C ALA A 224 8.19 -2.16 8.08
N ILE A 225 7.78 -2.81 6.98
CA ILE A 225 7.56 -2.19 5.67
C ILE A 225 6.56 -1.04 5.78
N PHE A 226 5.47 -1.20 6.53
CA PHE A 226 4.54 -0.09 6.77
C PHE A 226 5.21 1.07 7.52
N GLY A 227 6.00 0.78 8.56
CA GLY A 227 6.79 1.78 9.27
C GLY A 227 7.73 2.56 8.33
N GLU A 228 8.41 1.85 7.43
CA GLU A 228 9.30 2.46 6.44
C GLU A 228 8.56 3.29 5.39
N ALA A 229 7.38 2.85 4.95
CA ALA A 229 6.57 3.57 3.96
C ALA A 229 5.82 4.78 4.55
N THR A 230 5.55 4.78 5.85
CA THR A 230 4.71 5.79 6.53
C THR A 230 5.18 7.24 6.30
N PRO A 231 6.49 7.59 6.36
CA PRO A 231 6.95 8.93 6.03
C PRO A 231 6.54 9.40 4.63
N ALA A 232 6.66 8.55 3.61
CA ALA A 232 6.22 8.88 2.26
C ALA A 232 4.70 8.98 2.16
N MET A 233 3.97 8.03 2.77
CA MET A 233 2.50 8.07 2.83
C MET A 233 1.97 9.36 3.45
N ASN A 234 2.57 9.81 4.56
CA ASN A 234 2.18 11.05 5.25
C ASN A 234 2.26 12.29 4.36
N LEU A 235 3.13 12.29 3.34
CA LEU A 235 3.26 13.39 2.38
C LEU A 235 2.13 13.41 1.35
N CYS A 236 1.41 12.30 1.19
CA CYS A 236 0.25 12.19 0.30
C CYS A 236 -1.08 12.34 1.04
N MET A 237 -1.14 12.07 2.34
CA MET A 237 -2.38 12.08 3.13
C MET A 237 -2.75 13.46 3.64
N GLN A 238 -4.03 13.65 3.99
CA GLN A 238 -4.54 14.86 4.66
C GLN A 238 -4.20 14.89 6.16
N ILE A 239 -3.95 13.72 6.75
CA ILE A 239 -3.55 13.55 8.16
C ILE A 239 -2.13 13.00 8.23
N ARG A 240 -1.51 13.11 9.40
CA ARG A 240 -0.22 12.50 9.69
C ARG A 240 -0.38 11.32 10.64
N LEU A 241 0.22 10.19 10.27
CA LEU A 241 0.43 9.06 11.15
C LEU A 241 1.68 9.28 11.99
N GLU A 242 1.51 9.19 13.31
CA GLU A 242 2.60 9.27 14.29
C GLU A 242 2.61 7.97 15.09
N ALA A 243 3.76 7.30 15.11
CA ALA A 243 3.94 6.09 15.91
C ALA A 243 4.17 6.50 17.37
N TYR A 244 3.59 5.72 18.28
CA TYR A 244 3.76 5.86 19.72
C TYR A 244 4.86 4.93 20.25
#